data_AF-A0A2V9IZD7-F1
#
_entry.id   AF-A0A2V9IZD7-F1
#
_cell.length_a   1.000
_cell.length_b   1.000
_cell.length_c   1.000
_cell.angle_alpha   90.00
_cell.angle_beta   90.00
_cell.angle_gamma   90.00
#
_symmetry.space_group_name_H-M   'P 1'
#
loop_
_entity.id
_entity.type
_entity.pdbx_description
1 polymer ?
#
loop_
_entity_poly.entity_id
_entity_poly.type
_entity_poly.pdbx_seq_one_letter_code
_entity_poly.pdbx_strand_id
1 'polypeptide(L)'
;MTQLFCHLSLLLNFLLVLRPCFLPSYYQARDGGAVARTCSSPQKAKRRRSVAESSGRRRCHEAPLCSGGRRLACKGPPVSLALINPAEALTERRCSSLVARNAEKTLGEENENVTYWLGLTRVDGLGIRGAHKLVERFGSAGAVYGAPAAALESCGLAGHVARAISSQAGLKEAELQMEAAAKFQYQIVTYESDAYPPLLKQIADPPLVLYAQGDVKTLSGHALAMVGTRRPSAYGSSVAHRLARDLAERRLVIVSGLARGIDSACHRGALEAKGKTVAVLGSGLDVIYPREHKRLAQEIAQSGAVISEFPLGTSPSPENFPIRNRTISGLALGVVIVEAAEYSGSLITARLALEQNREVFAVPGNITSAQSFGPNHLIKQGAKLVDQWIDVIEEFPASVRVQLLPPAEASEEGVPASETASLFAQSLTPEQKTVFEALRADEAVFVDSICGSVALPQPRVLATLLELEMNGLVRQLPGKNFIRKL
;
A
#
# COMPACT_ATOMS: atom_id res chain seq x y z
N MET A 1 64.46 -26.09 -1.14
CA MET A 1 63.57 -25.11 -1.81
C MET A 1 62.62 -25.84 -2.74
N THR A 2 61.83 -26.76 -2.18
CA THR A 2 61.03 -27.74 -2.95
C THR A 2 59.69 -27.93 -2.26
N GLN A 3 59.04 -26.81 -1.93
CA GLN A 3 57.64 -26.78 -1.44
C GLN A 3 56.86 -25.55 -1.95
N LEU A 4 57.48 -24.67 -2.75
CA LEU A 4 56.80 -23.49 -3.32
C LEU A 4 56.22 -23.72 -4.72
N PHE A 5 56.53 -24.84 -5.38
CA PHE A 5 56.09 -25.11 -6.76
C PHE A 5 54.82 -25.97 -6.88
N CYS A 6 54.27 -26.47 -5.77
CA CYS A 6 53.08 -27.34 -5.82
C CYS A 6 51.76 -26.60 -5.60
N HIS A 7 51.78 -25.35 -5.12
CA HIS A 7 50.55 -24.57 -4.87
C HIS A 7 50.16 -23.60 -5.99
N LEU A 8 51.02 -23.37 -6.99
CA LEU A 8 50.71 -22.46 -8.11
C LEU A 8 50.05 -23.14 -9.32
N SER A 9 50.04 -24.48 -9.37
CA SER A 9 49.44 -25.24 -10.49
C SER A 9 47.96 -25.59 -10.28
N LEU A 10 47.42 -25.39 -9.07
CA LEU A 10 46.02 -25.66 -8.72
C LEU A 10 45.10 -24.41 -8.77
N LEU A 11 45.68 -23.21 -8.91
CA LEU A 11 44.93 -21.95 -9.02
C LEU A 11 44.75 -21.46 -10.46
N LEU A 12 45.42 -22.06 -11.45
CA LEU A 12 45.27 -21.68 -12.87
C LEU A 12 44.34 -22.60 -13.69
N ASN A 13 43.78 -23.66 -13.11
CA ASN A 13 42.88 -24.59 -13.80
C ASN A 13 41.39 -24.44 -13.43
N PHE A 14 41.02 -23.41 -12.67
CA PHE A 14 39.63 -23.12 -12.28
C PHE A 14 39.00 -21.90 -12.98
N LEU A 15 39.72 -21.31 -13.95
CA LEU A 15 39.33 -20.06 -14.63
C LEU A 15 39.02 -20.22 -16.13
N LEU A 16 38.76 -21.46 -16.59
CA LEU A 16 38.56 -21.77 -18.01
C LEU A 16 37.37 -22.69 -18.32
N VAL A 17 36.30 -22.64 -17.51
CA VAL A 17 34.98 -23.14 -17.90
C VAL A 17 33.94 -22.10 -17.52
N LEU A 18 33.03 -21.80 -18.45
CA LEU A 18 31.87 -20.89 -18.36
C LEU A 18 32.09 -19.47 -18.93
N ARG A 19 32.12 -19.41 -20.27
CA ARG A 19 31.56 -18.31 -21.06
C ARG A 19 30.38 -18.85 -21.89
N PRO A 20 29.51 -17.99 -22.45
CA PRO A 20 28.09 -17.92 -22.09
C PRO A 20 27.18 -18.60 -23.13
N CYS A 21 26.13 -19.28 -22.66
CA CYS A 21 25.06 -19.75 -23.54
C CYS A 21 23.93 -18.70 -23.62
N PHE A 22 23.74 -18.28 -24.86
CA PHE A 22 22.69 -17.44 -25.41
C PHE A 22 21.26 -17.73 -24.91
N LEU A 23 20.53 -16.64 -24.67
CA LEU A 23 19.07 -16.57 -24.67
C LEU A 23 18.48 -17.02 -26.02
N PRO A 24 17.34 -17.74 -26.06
CA PRO A 24 16.43 -17.66 -27.19
C PRO A 24 15.36 -16.60 -26.92
N SER A 25 15.40 -15.59 -27.78
CA SER A 25 14.31 -14.66 -28.10
C SER A 25 13.06 -15.45 -28.54
N TYR A 26 11.93 -15.25 -27.86
CA TYR A 26 10.62 -15.69 -28.33
C TYR A 26 9.66 -14.50 -28.37
N TYR A 27 9.72 -13.74 -29.46
CA TYR A 27 8.59 -12.99 -30.00
C TYR A 27 8.90 -12.67 -31.47
N GLN A 28 8.37 -13.48 -32.38
CA GLN A 28 8.23 -13.11 -33.79
C GLN A 28 6.85 -13.52 -34.27
N ALA A 29 6.12 -12.50 -34.72
CA ALA A 29 4.86 -12.61 -35.44
C ALA A 29 5.09 -13.17 -36.86
N ARG A 30 4.13 -13.94 -37.37
CA ARG A 30 3.66 -13.89 -38.77
C ARG A 30 2.37 -14.69 -38.99
N ASP A 31 1.36 -13.95 -39.43
CA ASP A 31 0.43 -14.20 -40.54
C ASP A 31 -0.07 -15.61 -40.90
N GLY A 32 -1.39 -15.67 -41.08
CA GLY A 32 -1.99 -16.35 -42.23
C GLY A 32 -2.70 -17.66 -41.93
N GLY A 33 -4.04 -17.63 -41.88
CA GLY A 33 -4.85 -18.85 -41.84
C GLY A 33 -6.33 -18.59 -41.62
N ALA A 34 -7.01 -18.15 -42.67
CA ALA A 34 -8.46 -18.08 -42.72
C ALA A 34 -9.09 -19.46 -42.49
N VAL A 35 -9.98 -19.59 -41.51
CA VAL A 35 -11.03 -20.61 -41.50
C VAL A 35 -12.33 -19.97 -41.07
N ALA A 36 -13.21 -19.82 -42.04
CA ALA A 36 -14.60 -19.43 -41.84
C ALA A 36 -15.32 -20.46 -40.96
N ARG A 37 -15.97 -20.00 -39.90
CA ARG A 37 -17.17 -20.66 -39.34
C ARG A 37 -18.21 -19.62 -38.98
N THR A 38 -19.18 -19.53 -39.87
CA THR A 38 -20.55 -19.07 -39.66
C THR A 38 -21.17 -19.72 -38.42
N CYS A 39 -21.79 -18.93 -37.54
CA CYS A 39 -23.24 -19.01 -37.29
C CYS A 39 -23.70 -18.20 -36.06
N SER A 40 -24.72 -17.39 -36.31
CA SER A 40 -25.88 -17.10 -35.44
C SER A 40 -25.68 -16.39 -34.10
N SER A 41 -25.90 -15.08 -34.14
CA SER A 41 -26.60 -14.31 -33.11
C SER A 41 -27.96 -14.92 -32.73
N PRO A 42 -28.48 -14.60 -31.53
CA PRO A 42 -29.80 -13.98 -31.54
C PRO A 42 -29.89 -12.72 -30.66
N GLN A 43 -30.47 -11.69 -31.27
CA GLN A 43 -31.09 -10.53 -30.64
C GLN A 43 -32.23 -10.96 -29.70
N LYS A 44 -32.39 -10.23 -28.58
CA LYS A 44 -33.63 -9.96 -27.83
C LYS A 44 -33.25 -9.02 -26.67
N ALA A 45 -33.98 -8.00 -26.24
CA ALA A 45 -35.08 -7.24 -26.78
C ALA A 45 -35.19 -6.00 -25.86
N LYS A 46 -35.37 -4.81 -26.42
CA LYS A 46 -35.77 -3.60 -25.70
C LYS A 46 -37.09 -3.85 -24.95
N ARG A 47 -37.14 -3.54 -23.66
CA ARG A 47 -38.39 -3.16 -22.97
C ARG A 47 -38.17 -1.86 -22.20
N ARG A 48 -38.73 -0.79 -22.76
CA ARG A 48 -39.11 0.42 -22.04
C ARG A 48 -40.31 0.08 -21.16
N ARG A 49 -40.25 0.46 -19.88
CA ARG A 49 -41.44 0.78 -19.08
C ARG A 49 -41.17 2.07 -18.32
N SER A 50 -42.14 2.95 -18.43
CA SER A 50 -42.30 4.28 -17.90
C SER A 50 -43.15 4.26 -16.62
N VAL A 51 -43.10 5.38 -15.89
CA VAL A 51 -44.02 5.84 -14.82
C VAL A 51 -43.84 5.06 -13.50
N ALA A 52 -43.79 5.62 -12.29
CA ALA A 52 -44.11 6.91 -11.69
C ALA A 52 -43.34 7.02 -10.35
N GLU A 53 -43.04 8.23 -9.86
CA GLU A 53 -43.03 8.61 -8.42
C GLU A 53 -42.44 10.04 -8.33
N SER A 54 -43.29 11.05 -8.17
CA SER A 54 -43.92 11.52 -6.93
C SER A 54 -43.14 12.71 -6.36
N SER A 55 -43.72 13.86 -6.64
CA SER A 55 -43.50 15.19 -6.10
C SER A 55 -43.45 15.22 -4.57
N GLY A 56 -42.43 15.87 -4.02
CA GLY A 56 -42.33 16.11 -2.57
C GLY A 56 -41.22 17.09 -2.16
N ARG A 57 -41.23 18.33 -2.65
CA ARG A 57 -40.45 19.43 -2.03
C ARG A 57 -41.42 20.43 -1.40
N ARG A 58 -41.47 20.42 -0.06
CA ARG A 58 -42.17 21.43 0.74
C ARG A 58 -41.30 22.68 0.88
N ARG A 59 -41.92 23.78 0.43
CA ARG A 59 -41.87 25.19 0.83
C ARG A 59 -40.80 25.65 1.82
N CYS A 60 -40.11 26.70 1.37
CA CYS A 60 -39.57 27.79 2.17
C CYS A 60 -40.66 28.42 3.06
N HIS A 61 -40.32 28.76 4.29
CA HIS A 61 -41.03 29.79 5.04
C HIS A 61 -40.03 30.73 5.70
N GLU A 62 -40.36 32.01 5.56
CA GLU A 62 -39.68 33.21 6.03
C GLU A 62 -39.64 33.31 7.57
N ALA A 63 -38.77 34.21 8.03
CA ALA A 63 -38.53 34.62 9.41
C ALA A 63 -39.79 35.20 10.12
N PRO A 64 -39.70 35.49 11.44
CA PRO A 64 -39.37 36.87 11.80
C PRO A 64 -38.47 37.05 13.04
N LEU A 65 -37.88 38.24 13.09
CA LEU A 65 -37.19 38.88 14.20
C LEU A 65 -38.03 38.96 15.49
N CYS A 66 -37.40 38.80 16.66
CA CYS A 66 -37.60 39.71 17.79
C CYS A 66 -36.54 39.54 18.91
N SER A 67 -36.00 40.70 19.28
CA SER A 67 -35.35 41.17 20.50
C SER A 67 -35.56 40.39 21.81
N GLY A 68 -34.52 40.35 22.65
CA GLY A 68 -34.66 40.11 24.09
C GLY A 68 -33.37 39.75 24.79
N GLY A 69 -32.59 40.77 25.19
CA GLY A 69 -31.36 40.60 25.95
C GLY A 69 -31.58 40.17 27.41
N ARG A 70 -30.61 39.44 27.95
CA ARG A 70 -30.07 39.52 29.32
C ARG A 70 -28.91 38.53 29.44
N ARG A 71 -27.66 39.03 29.50
CA ARG A 71 -26.51 38.28 29.99
C ARG A 71 -26.04 38.93 31.28
N LEU A 72 -25.99 38.12 32.34
CA LEU A 72 -25.39 38.43 33.62
C LEU A 72 -23.87 38.53 33.48
N ALA A 73 -23.30 39.53 34.15
CA ALA A 73 -21.87 39.81 34.23
C ALA A 73 -21.31 39.41 35.60
N CYS A 74 -20.08 38.90 35.58
CA CYS A 74 -18.98 39.00 36.56
C CYS A 74 -17.79 38.25 35.93
N LYS A 75 -16.50 38.55 36.08
CA LYS A 75 -15.69 39.69 36.56
C LYS A 75 -14.23 39.26 36.22
N GLY A 76 -13.39 40.11 35.63
CA GLY A 76 -11.95 39.88 35.50
C GLY A 76 -11.19 41.21 35.59
N PRO A 77 -9.97 41.26 36.17
CA PRO A 77 -9.32 42.52 36.56
C PRO A 77 -8.63 43.22 35.37
N PRO A 78 -8.28 44.51 35.50
CA PRO A 78 -7.94 45.37 34.37
C PRO A 78 -6.47 45.24 33.97
N VAL A 79 -6.19 45.27 32.67
CA VAL A 79 -4.84 45.47 32.13
C VAL A 79 -4.76 46.86 31.53
N SER A 80 -3.73 47.60 31.94
CA SER A 80 -3.44 49.00 31.59
C SER A 80 -3.31 49.21 30.08
N LEU A 81 -4.00 50.23 29.57
CA LEU A 81 -3.83 50.73 28.20
C LEU A 81 -2.48 51.47 28.09
N ALA A 82 -1.45 50.80 27.57
CA ALA A 82 -0.25 51.46 27.08
C ALA A 82 -0.51 51.97 25.65
N LEU A 83 -0.22 53.25 25.43
CA LEU A 83 -0.29 53.92 24.13
C LEU A 83 0.66 53.25 23.15
N ILE A 84 0.12 52.52 22.16
CA ILE A 84 0.90 51.98 21.04
C ILE A 84 1.27 53.14 20.12
N ASN A 85 2.57 53.30 19.90
CA ASN A 85 3.16 54.33 19.05
C ASN A 85 2.76 54.05 17.58
N PRO A 86 2.17 55.00 16.82
CA PRO A 86 1.62 54.73 15.48
C PRO A 86 2.66 54.28 14.43
N ALA A 87 3.96 54.39 14.72
CA ALA A 87 5.04 53.90 13.86
C ALA A 87 5.24 52.37 13.93
N GLU A 88 4.97 51.72 15.08
CA GLU A 88 5.11 50.26 15.24
C GLU A 88 3.97 49.49 14.58
N ALA A 89 2.74 50.01 14.65
CA ALA A 89 1.56 49.43 13.99
C ALA A 89 1.65 49.44 12.45
N LEU A 90 2.41 50.37 11.86
CA LEU A 90 2.69 50.41 10.42
C LEU A 90 3.77 49.40 10.00
N THR A 91 4.68 49.07 10.91
CA THR A 91 5.79 48.13 10.67
C THR A 91 5.31 46.67 10.78
N GLU A 92 4.43 46.36 11.75
CA GLU A 92 3.77 45.05 11.86
C GLU A 92 2.83 44.76 10.68
N ARG A 93 2.08 45.75 10.19
CA ARG A 93 1.23 45.61 8.99
C ARG A 93 2.05 45.43 7.71
N ARG A 94 3.24 46.04 7.62
CA ARG A 94 4.17 45.82 6.51
C ARG A 94 4.80 44.43 6.57
N CYS A 95 5.24 43.97 7.75
CA CYS A 95 5.78 42.62 7.95
C CYS A 95 4.74 41.53 7.66
N SER A 96 3.49 41.67 8.11
CA SER A 96 2.43 40.69 7.79
C SER A 96 2.09 40.67 6.29
N SER A 97 2.08 41.82 5.62
CA SER A 97 1.87 41.88 4.17
C SER A 97 3.04 41.32 3.35
N LEU A 98 4.29 41.46 3.82
CA LEU A 98 5.47 40.89 3.18
C LEU A 98 5.56 39.38 3.39
N VAL A 99 5.23 38.88 4.59
CA VAL A 99 5.16 37.44 4.88
C VAL A 99 4.02 36.79 4.09
N ALA A 100 2.85 37.41 4.00
CA ALA A 100 1.75 36.92 3.17
C ALA A 100 2.10 36.91 1.67
N ARG A 101 2.74 37.97 1.16
CA ARG A 101 3.21 38.02 -0.24
C ARG A 101 4.32 37.01 -0.53
N ASN A 102 5.24 36.79 0.41
CA ASN A 102 6.27 35.77 0.27
C ASN A 102 5.65 34.37 0.31
N ALA A 103 4.68 34.12 1.20
CA ALA A 103 3.95 32.86 1.22
C ALA A 103 3.14 32.63 -0.07
N GLU A 104 2.42 33.64 -0.57
CA GLU A 104 1.72 33.59 -1.86
C GLU A 104 2.68 33.35 -3.04
N LYS A 105 3.87 33.96 -3.01
CA LYS A 105 4.91 33.76 -4.02
C LYS A 105 5.52 32.36 -3.96
N THR A 106 5.82 31.85 -2.76
CA THR A 106 6.32 30.48 -2.57
C THR A 106 5.26 29.44 -2.95
N LEU A 107 3.99 29.67 -2.59
CA LEU A 107 2.86 28.83 -3.03
C LEU A 107 2.68 28.86 -4.55
N GLY A 108 2.89 30.02 -5.18
CA GLY A 108 2.89 30.16 -6.64
C GLY A 108 4.02 29.36 -7.30
N GLU A 109 5.25 29.50 -6.80
CA GLU A 109 6.44 28.79 -7.30
C GLU A 109 6.36 27.27 -7.08
N GLU A 110 5.83 26.81 -5.94
CA GLU A 110 5.57 25.40 -5.67
C GLU A 110 4.50 24.83 -6.62
N ASN A 111 3.40 25.56 -6.83
CA ASN A 111 2.35 25.14 -7.75
C ASN A 111 2.83 25.07 -9.21
N GLU A 112 3.66 26.03 -9.64
CA GLU A 112 4.29 26.01 -10.95
C GLU A 112 5.19 24.78 -11.11
N ASN A 113 6.02 24.45 -10.10
CA ASN A 113 6.86 23.26 -10.15
C ASN A 113 6.03 21.97 -10.26
N VAL A 114 4.97 21.84 -9.47
CA VAL A 114 4.04 20.70 -9.54
C VAL A 114 3.41 20.58 -10.92
N THR A 115 3.03 21.70 -11.54
CA THR A 115 2.46 21.73 -12.90
C THR A 115 3.44 21.17 -13.93
N TYR A 116 4.73 21.53 -13.86
CA TYR A 116 5.74 21.01 -14.79
C TYR A 116 5.97 19.51 -14.61
N TRP A 117 6.10 19.02 -13.37
CA TRP A 117 6.26 17.59 -13.09
C TRP A 117 5.07 16.76 -13.59
N LEU A 118 3.85 17.23 -13.33
CA LEU A 118 2.64 16.63 -13.86
C LEU A 118 2.61 16.69 -15.38
N GLY A 119 2.98 17.80 -15.98
CA GLY A 119 3.04 17.97 -17.43
C GLY A 119 3.90 16.90 -18.09
N LEU A 120 5.08 16.62 -17.54
CA LEU A 120 5.98 15.58 -18.07
C LEU A 120 5.33 14.18 -18.08
N THR A 121 4.43 13.88 -17.14
CA THR A 121 3.68 12.61 -17.13
C THR A 121 2.65 12.51 -18.25
N ARG A 122 2.29 13.62 -18.89
CA ARG A 122 1.27 13.73 -19.95
C ARG A 122 1.86 13.86 -21.35
N VAL A 123 3.18 13.86 -21.48
CA VAL A 123 3.84 13.90 -22.79
C VAL A 123 3.86 12.50 -23.38
N ASP A 124 3.07 12.29 -24.43
CA ASP A 124 3.04 11.02 -25.16
C ASP A 124 4.42 10.66 -25.73
N GLY A 125 4.85 9.42 -25.50
CA GLY A 125 6.17 8.93 -25.92
C GLY A 125 7.32 9.28 -24.97
N LEU A 126 7.08 10.07 -23.92
CA LEU A 126 8.06 10.31 -22.86
C LEU A 126 7.92 9.26 -21.75
N GLY A 127 8.86 8.32 -21.69
CA GLY A 127 8.91 7.36 -20.58
C GLY A 127 9.47 7.98 -19.29
N ILE A 128 9.14 7.38 -18.13
CA ILE A 128 9.58 7.83 -16.79
C ILE A 128 11.10 8.02 -16.71
N ARG A 129 11.88 7.06 -17.22
CA ARG A 129 13.35 7.15 -17.24
C ARG A 129 13.86 8.27 -18.15
N GLY A 130 13.16 8.55 -19.24
CA GLY A 130 13.47 9.67 -20.12
C GLY A 130 13.25 10.99 -19.41
N ALA A 131 12.11 11.16 -18.74
CA ALA A 131 11.81 12.36 -17.97
C ALA A 131 12.85 12.63 -16.87
N HIS A 132 13.23 11.62 -16.07
CA HIS A 132 14.29 11.78 -15.06
C HIS A 132 15.62 12.23 -15.65
N LYS A 133 16.05 11.62 -16.77
CA LYS A 133 17.29 12.03 -17.46
C LYS A 133 17.25 13.47 -17.95
N LEU A 134 16.09 13.94 -18.42
CA LEU A 134 15.92 15.33 -18.84
C LEU A 134 16.02 16.26 -17.64
N VAL A 135 15.31 15.97 -16.55
CA VAL A 135 15.36 16.81 -15.35
C VAL A 135 16.78 16.85 -14.77
N GLU A 136 17.49 15.72 -14.71
CA GLU A 136 18.89 15.67 -14.28
C GLU A 136 19.80 16.52 -15.18
N ARG A 137 19.57 16.50 -16.51
CA ARG A 137 20.36 17.24 -17.50
C ARG A 137 20.10 18.76 -17.46
N PHE A 138 18.84 19.16 -17.33
CA PHE A 138 18.41 20.56 -17.42
C PHE A 138 18.24 21.23 -16.05
N GLY A 139 18.30 20.46 -14.96
CA GLY A 139 18.30 20.93 -13.57
C GLY A 139 16.92 21.00 -12.90
N SER A 140 15.84 21.20 -13.66
CA SER A 140 14.47 21.21 -13.12
C SER A 140 13.43 20.87 -14.19
N ALA A 141 12.22 20.46 -13.78
CA ALA A 141 11.12 20.21 -14.70
C ALA A 141 10.71 21.45 -15.52
N GLY A 142 10.74 22.64 -14.91
CA GLY A 142 10.49 23.89 -15.61
C GLY A 142 11.55 24.21 -16.69
N ALA A 143 12.83 23.93 -16.39
CA ALA A 143 13.91 24.12 -17.35
C ALA A 143 13.80 23.19 -18.57
N VAL A 144 13.25 21.98 -18.40
CA VAL A 144 12.96 21.05 -19.51
C VAL A 144 11.95 21.65 -20.49
N TYR A 145 10.88 22.28 -19.98
CA TYR A 145 9.87 22.95 -20.80
C TYR A 145 10.39 24.25 -21.45
N GLY A 146 11.38 24.90 -20.84
CA GLY A 146 12.06 26.07 -21.40
C GLY A 146 13.16 25.74 -22.43
N ALA A 147 13.56 24.48 -22.56
CA ALA A 147 14.64 24.08 -23.45
C ALA A 147 14.18 24.05 -24.93
N PRO A 148 15.04 24.46 -25.88
CA PRO A 148 14.71 24.37 -27.30
C PRO A 148 14.65 22.91 -27.77
N ALA A 149 13.78 22.61 -28.74
CA ALA A 149 13.58 21.27 -29.27
C ALA A 149 14.88 20.57 -29.71
N ALA A 150 15.82 21.31 -30.32
CA ALA A 150 17.12 20.78 -30.72
C ALA A 150 17.96 20.25 -29.54
N ALA A 151 17.91 20.91 -28.38
CA ALA A 151 18.61 20.45 -27.18
C ALA A 151 17.95 19.19 -26.61
N LEU A 152 16.62 19.11 -26.66
CA LEU A 152 15.86 17.92 -26.25
C LEU A 152 16.13 16.73 -27.18
N GLU A 153 16.19 16.94 -28.49
CA GLU A 153 16.56 15.91 -29.48
C GLU A 153 17.99 15.39 -29.27
N SER A 154 18.93 16.27 -28.91
CA SER A 154 20.31 15.86 -28.59
C SER A 154 20.42 14.91 -27.39
N CYS A 155 19.38 14.85 -26.54
CA CYS A 155 19.28 13.91 -25.43
C CYS A 155 18.75 12.52 -25.85
N GLY A 156 18.56 12.28 -27.15
CA GLY A 156 18.08 11.00 -27.69
C GLY A 156 16.55 10.85 -27.70
N LEU A 157 15.81 11.96 -27.55
CA LEU A 157 14.36 11.97 -27.73
C LEU A 157 13.98 11.94 -29.21
N ALA A 158 12.86 11.29 -29.53
CA ALA A 158 12.27 11.42 -30.84
C ALA A 158 11.78 12.86 -31.07
N GLY A 159 12.00 13.42 -32.26
CA GLY A 159 11.69 14.83 -32.53
C GLY A 159 10.22 15.23 -32.38
N HIS A 160 9.28 14.28 -32.39
CA HIS A 160 7.88 14.57 -32.02
C HIS A 160 7.71 14.83 -30.52
N VAL A 161 8.41 14.09 -29.66
CA VAL A 161 8.40 14.26 -28.19
C VAL A 161 9.09 15.56 -27.81
N ALA A 162 10.26 15.85 -28.39
CA ALA A 162 11.00 17.09 -28.14
C ALA A 162 10.18 18.33 -28.50
N ARG A 163 9.48 18.30 -29.65
CA ARG A 163 8.56 19.37 -30.05
C ARG A 163 7.35 19.48 -29.13
N ALA A 164 6.75 18.36 -28.70
CA ALA A 164 5.63 18.38 -27.77
C ALA A 164 6.01 19.05 -26.43
N ILE A 165 7.18 18.72 -25.88
CA ILE A 165 7.71 19.38 -24.67
C ILE A 165 7.94 20.87 -24.93
N SER A 166 8.63 21.23 -26.02
CA SER A 166 8.92 22.64 -26.35
C SER A 166 7.66 23.47 -26.60
N SER A 167 6.58 22.84 -27.09
CA SER A 167 5.26 23.45 -27.26
C SER A 167 4.41 23.41 -26.00
N GLN A 168 5.00 23.09 -24.84
CA GLN A 168 4.32 23.04 -23.55
C GLN A 168 3.13 22.07 -23.50
N ALA A 169 3.19 20.97 -24.25
CA ALA A 169 2.19 19.92 -24.19
C ALA A 169 2.12 19.32 -22.78
N GLY A 170 0.90 18.97 -22.36
CA GLY A 170 0.65 18.40 -21.04
C GLY A 170 0.41 19.42 -19.92
N LEU A 171 0.89 20.67 -20.03
CA LEU A 171 0.71 21.67 -18.95
C LEU A 171 -0.76 22.00 -18.68
N LYS A 172 -1.55 22.20 -19.74
CA LYS A 172 -3.00 22.44 -19.60
C LYS A 172 -3.72 21.27 -18.91
N GLU A 173 -3.30 20.04 -19.19
CA GLU A 173 -3.89 18.87 -18.53
C GLU A 173 -3.40 18.74 -17.09
N ALA A 174 -2.15 19.10 -16.81
CA ALA A 174 -1.61 19.16 -15.46
C ALA A 174 -2.38 20.15 -14.57
N GLU A 175 -2.70 21.34 -15.07
CA GLU A 175 -3.55 22.32 -14.37
C GLU A 175 -4.92 21.72 -14.01
N LEU A 176 -5.57 21.05 -14.96
CA LEU A 176 -6.85 20.36 -14.71
C LEU A 176 -6.73 19.25 -13.65
N GLN A 177 -5.62 18.52 -13.64
CA GLN A 177 -5.37 17.49 -12.62
C GLN A 177 -5.12 18.11 -11.24
N MET A 178 -4.43 19.24 -11.15
CA MET A 178 -4.23 19.98 -9.90
C MET A 178 -5.55 20.53 -9.36
N GLU A 179 -6.38 21.14 -10.21
CA GLU A 179 -7.71 21.60 -9.83
C GLU A 179 -8.59 20.45 -9.33
N ALA A 180 -8.56 19.32 -10.03
CA ALA A 180 -9.30 18.12 -9.62
C ALA A 180 -8.78 17.56 -8.28
N ALA A 181 -7.46 17.47 -8.09
CA ALA A 181 -6.86 17.02 -6.84
C ALA A 181 -7.24 17.94 -5.67
N ALA A 182 -7.16 19.26 -5.87
CA ALA A 182 -7.57 20.25 -4.86
C ALA A 182 -9.05 20.10 -4.47
N LYS A 183 -9.94 19.86 -5.46
CA LYS A 183 -11.36 19.63 -5.22
C LYS A 183 -11.63 18.41 -4.34
N PHE A 184 -10.84 17.34 -4.48
CA PHE A 184 -10.96 16.14 -3.66
C PHE A 184 -10.04 16.14 -2.43
N GLN A 185 -9.33 17.23 -2.18
CA GLN A 185 -8.34 17.39 -1.11
C GLN A 185 -7.24 16.30 -1.16
N TYR A 186 -6.86 15.90 -2.37
CA TYR A 186 -5.72 15.04 -2.61
C TYR A 186 -4.44 15.87 -2.64
N GLN A 187 -3.38 15.31 -2.08
CA GLN A 187 -2.05 15.88 -2.13
C GLN A 187 -1.32 15.35 -3.37
N ILE A 188 -0.53 16.21 -3.99
CA ILE A 188 0.33 15.85 -5.12
C ILE A 188 1.77 15.97 -4.64
N VAL A 189 2.49 14.85 -4.66
CA VAL A 189 3.88 14.74 -4.20
C VAL A 189 4.77 14.51 -5.41
N THR A 190 5.57 15.50 -5.78
CA THR A 190 6.53 15.42 -6.89
C THR A 190 7.82 14.75 -6.45
N TYR A 191 8.59 14.22 -7.40
CA TYR A 191 9.89 13.60 -7.14
C TYR A 191 10.88 14.49 -6.37
N GLU A 192 10.87 15.80 -6.62
CA GLU A 192 11.71 16.79 -5.92
C GLU A 192 11.23 17.12 -4.51
N SER A 193 9.98 16.80 -4.17
CA SER A 193 9.42 17.12 -2.86
C SER A 193 10.16 16.38 -1.73
N ASP A 194 10.32 17.06 -0.59
CA ASP A 194 10.81 16.48 0.67
C ASP A 194 9.86 15.40 1.21
N ALA A 195 8.58 15.49 0.87
CA ALA A 195 7.58 14.50 1.25
C ALA A 195 7.66 13.21 0.40
N TYR A 196 8.46 13.21 -0.68
CA TYR A 196 8.58 12.05 -1.56
C TYR A 196 9.41 10.94 -0.90
N PRO A 197 8.94 9.68 -0.92
CA PRO A 197 9.55 8.60 -0.13
C PRO A 197 11.00 8.30 -0.54
N PRO A 198 11.96 8.31 0.40
CA PRO A 198 13.37 8.14 0.09
C PRO A 198 13.69 6.76 -0.50
N LEU A 199 13.06 5.69 -0.01
CA LEU A 199 13.22 4.34 -0.57
C LEU A 199 12.69 4.26 -2.01
N LEU A 200 11.57 4.92 -2.28
CA LEU A 200 10.99 4.90 -3.63
C LEU A 200 11.89 5.64 -4.62
N LYS A 201 12.60 6.72 -4.22
CA LYS A 201 13.57 7.41 -5.10
C LYS A 201 14.71 6.51 -5.59
N GLN A 202 15.00 5.41 -4.89
CA GLN A 202 16.12 4.52 -5.20
C GLN A 202 15.81 3.47 -6.29
N ILE A 203 14.54 3.29 -6.66
CA ILE A 203 14.20 2.29 -7.69
C ILE A 203 14.64 2.78 -9.08
N ALA A 204 14.72 1.86 -10.05
CA ALA A 204 15.22 2.17 -11.40
C ALA A 204 14.32 3.15 -12.20
N ASP A 205 13.04 3.22 -11.88
CA ASP A 205 12.03 4.05 -12.53
C ASP A 205 11.05 4.61 -11.48
N PRO A 206 11.49 5.56 -10.63
CA PRO A 206 10.64 6.12 -9.59
C PRO A 206 9.51 6.95 -10.23
N PRO A 207 8.25 6.87 -9.73
CA PRO A 207 7.16 7.69 -10.24
C PRO A 207 7.53 9.19 -10.20
N LEU A 208 7.25 9.93 -11.27
CA LEU A 208 7.51 11.37 -11.31
C LEU A 208 6.65 12.13 -10.29
N VAL A 209 5.42 11.67 -10.11
CA VAL A 209 4.42 12.26 -9.23
C VAL A 209 3.60 11.16 -8.55
N LEU A 210 3.21 11.40 -7.30
CA LEU A 210 2.26 10.59 -6.54
C LEU A 210 1.06 11.44 -6.13
N TYR A 211 -0.14 10.97 -6.44
CA TYR A 211 -1.38 11.44 -5.82
C TYR A 211 -1.56 10.70 -4.50
N ALA A 212 -1.88 11.42 -3.42
CA ALA A 212 -2.02 10.86 -2.09
C ALA A 212 -3.26 11.39 -1.35
N GLN A 213 -3.88 10.51 -0.57
CA GLN A 213 -4.93 10.84 0.38
C GLN A 213 -4.54 10.26 1.75
N GLY A 214 -4.60 11.09 2.81
CA GLY A 214 -4.19 10.72 4.16
C GLY A 214 -2.88 11.38 4.60
N ASP A 215 -2.16 10.75 5.52
CA ASP A 215 -0.89 11.25 6.07
C ASP A 215 0.30 10.84 5.19
N VAL A 216 0.76 11.76 4.34
CA VAL A 216 1.91 11.58 3.44
C VAL A 216 3.21 11.29 4.20
N LYS A 217 3.34 11.71 5.46
CA LYS A 217 4.55 11.41 6.28
C LYS A 217 4.72 9.90 6.48
N THR A 218 3.62 9.15 6.45
CA THR A 218 3.63 7.69 6.52
C THR A 218 4.44 7.04 5.40
N LEU A 219 4.51 7.69 4.23
CA LEU A 219 5.22 7.14 3.08
C LEU A 219 6.75 7.11 3.27
N SER A 220 7.28 7.93 4.19
CA SER A 220 8.71 7.95 4.54
C SER A 220 9.05 7.06 5.74
N GLY A 221 8.07 6.39 6.34
CA GLY A 221 8.30 5.46 7.45
C GLY A 221 8.96 4.16 7.01
N HIS A 222 9.49 3.40 7.98
CA HIS A 222 9.95 2.04 7.73
C HIS A 222 8.76 1.16 7.37
N ALA A 223 8.75 0.66 6.14
CA ALA A 223 7.61 -0.02 5.58
C ALA A 223 7.95 -1.45 5.16
N LEU A 224 6.97 -2.35 5.28
CA LEU A 224 7.03 -3.71 4.79
C LEU A 224 5.87 -3.92 3.83
N ALA A 225 6.16 -4.41 2.63
CA ALA A 225 5.11 -4.78 1.70
C ALA A 225 4.62 -6.19 2.01
N MET A 226 3.31 -6.39 2.02
CA MET A 226 2.73 -7.73 2.15
C MET A 226 1.75 -7.95 1.01
N VAL A 227 1.97 -9.00 0.23
CA VAL A 227 1.18 -9.30 -0.97
C VAL A 227 0.90 -10.79 -1.10
N GLY A 228 -0.14 -11.12 -1.85
CA GLY A 228 -0.45 -12.52 -2.14
C GLY A 228 -1.68 -12.68 -3.02
N THR A 229 -2.20 -13.91 -3.03
CA THR A 229 -3.32 -14.31 -3.86
C THR A 229 -4.60 -13.50 -3.56
N ARG A 230 -5.37 -13.27 -4.62
CA ARG A 230 -6.70 -12.64 -4.51
C ARG A 230 -7.77 -13.58 -3.95
N ARG A 231 -7.47 -14.88 -3.85
CA ARG A 231 -8.33 -15.94 -3.31
C ARG A 231 -7.55 -16.78 -2.31
N PRO A 232 -7.25 -16.21 -1.13
CA PRO A 232 -6.48 -16.91 -0.11
C PRO A 232 -7.27 -18.04 0.51
N SER A 233 -6.55 -19.00 1.07
CA SER A 233 -7.12 -19.97 2.01
C SER A 233 -7.50 -19.28 3.33
N ALA A 234 -8.20 -20.01 4.21
CA ALA A 234 -8.45 -19.55 5.57
C ALA A 234 -7.13 -19.34 6.32
N TYR A 235 -6.18 -20.26 6.12
CA TYR A 235 -4.81 -20.16 6.63
C TYR A 235 -4.13 -18.87 6.15
N GLY A 236 -4.03 -18.67 4.83
CA GLY A 236 -3.36 -17.49 4.26
C GLY A 236 -3.98 -16.17 4.71
N SER A 237 -5.31 -16.10 4.82
CA SER A 237 -6.01 -14.91 5.34
C SER A 237 -5.68 -14.64 6.81
N SER A 238 -5.67 -15.70 7.64
CA SER A 238 -5.37 -15.60 9.07
C SER A 238 -3.91 -15.19 9.31
N VAL A 239 -2.98 -15.81 8.59
CA VAL A 239 -1.54 -15.50 8.71
C VAL A 239 -1.24 -14.10 8.21
N ALA A 240 -1.77 -13.69 7.07
CA ALA A 240 -1.61 -12.32 6.55
C ALA A 240 -2.11 -11.27 7.56
N HIS A 241 -3.29 -11.51 8.13
CA HIS A 241 -3.88 -10.63 9.14
C HIS A 241 -3.03 -10.56 10.41
N ARG A 242 -2.66 -11.71 10.98
CA ARG A 242 -1.84 -11.81 12.20
C ARG A 242 -0.49 -11.14 12.02
N LEU A 243 0.26 -11.51 10.98
CA LEU A 243 1.58 -10.93 10.72
C LEU A 243 1.49 -9.41 10.52
N ALA A 244 0.53 -8.93 9.74
CA ALA A 244 0.38 -7.49 9.52
C ALA A 244 0.03 -6.74 10.81
N ARG A 245 -0.82 -7.31 11.68
CA ARG A 245 -1.14 -6.77 13.00
C ARG A 245 0.11 -6.67 13.87
N ASP A 246 0.82 -7.79 14.04
CA ASP A 246 1.99 -7.87 14.92
C ASP A 246 3.12 -6.94 14.45
N LEU A 247 3.34 -6.84 13.13
CA LEU A 247 4.33 -5.92 12.57
C LEU A 247 3.91 -4.45 12.74
N ALA A 248 2.62 -4.15 12.54
CA ALA A 248 2.09 -2.79 12.70
C ALA A 248 2.13 -2.29 14.17
N GLU A 249 1.92 -3.17 15.16
CA GLU A 249 2.13 -2.87 16.58
C GLU A 249 3.56 -2.38 16.87
N ARG A 250 4.53 -2.87 16.10
CA ARG A 250 5.95 -2.51 16.17
C ARG A 250 6.30 -1.34 15.25
N ARG A 251 5.31 -0.53 14.89
CA ARG A 251 5.44 0.72 14.12
C ARG A 251 5.94 0.51 12.68
N LEU A 252 5.95 -0.71 12.16
CA LEU A 252 6.14 -0.93 10.72
C LEU A 252 4.89 -0.48 9.95
N VAL A 253 5.11 0.27 8.88
CA VAL A 253 4.05 0.65 7.96
C VAL A 253 3.77 -0.52 7.02
N ILE A 254 2.54 -1.03 7.01
CA ILE A 254 2.16 -2.12 6.11
C ILE A 254 1.77 -1.56 4.75
N VAL A 255 2.48 -1.92 3.68
CA VAL A 255 2.21 -1.50 2.30
C VAL A 255 1.55 -2.63 1.53
N SER A 256 0.46 -2.35 0.83
CA SER A 256 -0.15 -3.35 -0.07
C SER A 256 -0.97 -2.69 -1.17
N GLY A 257 -1.56 -3.51 -2.05
CA GLY A 257 -2.18 -3.06 -3.29
C GLY A 257 -3.69 -2.87 -3.24
N LEU A 258 -4.32 -2.93 -2.06
CA LEU A 258 -5.78 -2.90 -1.87
C LEU A 258 -6.55 -4.01 -2.64
N ALA A 259 -5.87 -5.05 -3.15
CA ALA A 259 -6.56 -6.13 -3.85
C ALA A 259 -7.44 -6.96 -2.89
N ARG A 260 -8.34 -7.77 -3.45
CA ARG A 260 -9.03 -8.82 -2.69
C ARG A 260 -8.03 -9.78 -2.07
N GLY A 261 -8.44 -10.48 -1.01
CA GLY A 261 -7.64 -11.54 -0.43
C GLY A 261 -6.54 -11.00 0.48
N ILE A 262 -5.29 -11.46 0.25
CA ILE A 262 -4.14 -11.20 1.13
C ILE A 262 -3.94 -9.70 1.40
N ASP A 263 -3.92 -8.85 0.37
CA ASP A 263 -3.75 -7.40 0.52
C ASP A 263 -4.76 -6.80 1.52
N SER A 264 -6.05 -7.13 1.35
CA SER A 264 -7.10 -6.64 2.24
C SER A 264 -7.03 -7.21 3.66
N ALA A 265 -6.51 -8.43 3.84
CA ALA A 265 -6.26 -9.01 5.16
C ALA A 265 -5.10 -8.29 5.87
N CYS A 266 -4.03 -7.95 5.13
CA CYS A 266 -2.89 -7.21 5.67
C CYS A 266 -3.30 -5.81 6.14
N HIS A 267 -4.04 -5.07 5.31
CA HIS A 267 -4.55 -3.75 5.70
C HIS A 267 -5.45 -3.82 6.94
N ARG A 268 -6.33 -4.81 7.03
CA ARG A 268 -7.20 -4.98 8.20
C ARG A 268 -6.41 -5.31 9.46
N GLY A 269 -5.41 -6.19 9.38
CA GLY A 269 -4.53 -6.49 10.52
C GLY A 269 -3.79 -5.25 11.02
N ALA A 270 -3.25 -4.44 10.09
CA ALA A 270 -2.58 -3.20 10.44
C ALA A 270 -3.52 -2.16 11.11
N LEU A 271 -4.74 -2.03 10.60
CA LEU A 271 -5.75 -1.13 11.17
C LEU A 271 -6.24 -1.62 12.55
N GLU A 272 -6.37 -2.92 12.76
CA GLU A 272 -6.74 -3.51 14.07
C GLU A 272 -5.70 -3.17 15.14
N ALA A 273 -4.41 -3.23 14.79
CA ALA A 273 -3.31 -2.78 15.65
C ALA A 273 -3.27 -1.26 15.90
N LYS A 274 -4.19 -0.49 15.30
CA LYS A 274 -4.12 0.98 15.21
C LYS A 274 -2.80 1.48 14.62
N GLY A 275 -2.16 0.65 13.81
CA GLY A 275 -0.92 0.98 13.12
C GLY A 275 -1.18 1.68 11.79
N LYS A 276 -0.09 2.04 11.12
CA LYS A 276 -0.12 2.74 9.84
C LYS A 276 -0.10 1.76 8.68
N THR A 277 -0.86 2.04 7.63
CA THR A 277 -0.85 1.25 6.40
C THR A 277 -1.00 2.12 5.17
N VAL A 278 -0.37 1.69 4.07
CA VAL A 278 -0.38 2.40 2.79
C VAL A 278 -0.94 1.51 1.69
N ALA A 279 -2.01 1.97 1.05
CA ALA A 279 -2.57 1.32 -0.13
C ALA A 279 -2.06 2.02 -1.39
N VAL A 280 -1.37 1.28 -2.27
CA VAL A 280 -0.95 1.78 -3.58
C VAL A 280 -2.00 1.35 -4.61
N LEU A 281 -2.50 2.21 -5.49
CA LEU A 281 -3.58 1.88 -6.45
C LEU A 281 -3.08 1.72 -7.89
N GLY A 282 -3.71 0.81 -8.65
CA GLY A 282 -3.49 0.60 -10.09
C GLY A 282 -4.47 1.40 -10.97
N SER A 283 -5.03 2.48 -10.42
CA SER A 283 -6.06 3.33 -11.02
C SER A 283 -5.91 4.74 -10.46
N GLY A 284 -6.65 5.71 -11.00
CA GLY A 284 -6.72 7.04 -10.43
C GLY A 284 -7.20 6.97 -8.97
N LEU A 285 -6.74 7.91 -8.13
CA LEU A 285 -7.05 7.92 -6.70
C LEU A 285 -8.55 8.08 -6.42
N ASP A 286 -9.29 8.70 -7.34
CA ASP A 286 -10.74 8.85 -7.37
C ASP A 286 -11.50 7.57 -7.83
N VAL A 287 -10.80 6.59 -8.39
CA VAL A 287 -11.38 5.35 -8.93
C VAL A 287 -10.93 4.15 -8.09
N ILE A 288 -11.54 3.98 -6.91
CA ILE A 288 -11.22 2.85 -6.02
C ILE A 288 -11.63 1.51 -6.64
N TYR A 289 -10.64 0.60 -6.74
CA TYR A 289 -10.82 -0.77 -7.21
C TYR A 289 -10.14 -1.78 -6.27
N PRO A 290 -10.83 -2.87 -5.87
CA PRO A 290 -12.22 -3.21 -6.20
C PRO A 290 -13.21 -2.28 -5.47
N ARG A 291 -14.41 -2.10 -6.06
CA ARG A 291 -15.43 -1.16 -5.53
C ARG A 291 -15.87 -1.47 -4.09
N GLU A 292 -15.85 -2.74 -3.71
CA GLU A 292 -16.19 -3.19 -2.34
C GLU A 292 -15.18 -2.69 -1.27
N HIS A 293 -13.96 -2.32 -1.67
CA HIS A 293 -12.93 -1.81 -0.77
C HIS A 293 -12.97 -0.28 -0.59
N LYS A 294 -14.02 0.42 -1.04
CA LYS A 294 -14.18 1.86 -0.82
C LYS A 294 -14.09 2.25 0.66
N ARG A 295 -14.79 1.50 1.53
CA ARG A 295 -14.75 1.74 2.97
C ARG A 295 -13.36 1.47 3.56
N LEU A 296 -12.74 0.37 3.15
CA LEU A 296 -11.37 0.03 3.59
C LEU A 296 -10.38 1.12 3.16
N ALA A 297 -10.47 1.64 1.94
CA ALA A 297 -9.61 2.74 1.48
C ALA A 297 -9.78 4.01 2.33
N GLN A 298 -11.01 4.33 2.75
CA GLN A 298 -11.27 5.46 3.65
C GLN A 298 -10.66 5.25 5.04
N GLU A 299 -10.79 4.04 5.60
CA GLU A 299 -10.18 3.67 6.89
C GLU A 299 -8.64 3.73 6.81
N ILE A 300 -8.06 3.28 5.69
CA ILE A 300 -6.62 3.40 5.41
C ILE A 300 -6.19 4.86 5.33
N ALA A 301 -6.92 5.71 4.60
CA ALA A 301 -6.60 7.13 4.47
C ALA A 301 -6.67 7.89 5.81
N GLN A 302 -7.43 7.39 6.79
CA GLN A 302 -7.51 7.98 8.13
C GLN A 302 -6.31 7.62 9.02
N SER A 303 -5.77 6.40 8.88
CA SER A 303 -4.64 5.92 9.70
C SER A 303 -3.26 6.10 9.04
N GLY A 304 -3.22 6.02 7.71
CA GLY A 304 -2.01 6.10 6.90
C GLY A 304 -2.29 6.83 5.59
N ALA A 305 -2.07 6.17 4.45
CA ALA A 305 -2.27 6.82 3.15
C ALA A 305 -2.79 5.88 2.05
N VAL A 306 -3.55 6.43 1.13
CA VAL A 306 -3.87 5.79 -0.16
C VAL A 306 -3.17 6.61 -1.24
N ILE A 307 -2.40 5.95 -2.10
CA ILE A 307 -1.61 6.63 -3.13
C ILE A 307 -1.83 6.03 -4.52
N SER A 308 -1.57 6.82 -5.54
CA SER A 308 -1.51 6.38 -6.93
C SER A 308 -0.51 7.20 -7.72
N GLU A 309 0.14 6.60 -8.70
CA GLU A 309 0.92 7.33 -9.71
C GLU A 309 0.11 7.67 -10.96
N PHE A 310 -1.12 7.15 -11.06
CA PHE A 310 -1.97 7.35 -12.22
C PHE A 310 -2.79 8.64 -12.08
N PRO A 311 -2.98 9.40 -13.19
CA PRO A 311 -3.85 10.56 -13.20
C PRO A 311 -5.27 10.26 -12.70
N LEU A 312 -5.94 11.28 -12.16
CA LEU A 312 -7.34 11.16 -11.75
C LEU A 312 -8.22 10.80 -12.94
N GLY A 313 -9.20 9.92 -12.71
CA GLY A 313 -10.07 9.33 -13.72
C GLY A 313 -9.51 8.07 -14.39
N THR A 314 -8.24 7.70 -14.14
CA THR A 314 -7.65 6.49 -14.75
C THR A 314 -8.37 5.22 -14.29
N SER A 315 -8.81 4.41 -15.25
CA SER A 315 -9.51 3.15 -14.98
C SER A 315 -8.56 2.03 -14.49
N PRO A 316 -9.05 1.05 -13.71
CA PRO A 316 -8.25 -0.07 -13.20
C PRO A 316 -7.99 -1.13 -14.27
N SER A 317 -7.19 -0.80 -15.28
CA SER A 317 -6.83 -1.69 -16.38
C SER A 317 -5.84 -2.79 -15.92
N PRO A 318 -5.93 -4.02 -16.45
CA PRO A 318 -5.00 -5.11 -16.10
C PRO A 318 -3.51 -4.75 -16.20
N GLU A 319 -3.16 -3.95 -17.19
CA GLU A 319 -1.79 -3.47 -17.48
C GLU A 319 -1.22 -2.56 -16.38
N ASN A 320 -2.09 -1.87 -15.63
CA ASN A 320 -1.67 -0.96 -14.58
C ASN A 320 -1.21 -1.69 -13.31
N PHE A 321 -1.70 -2.90 -13.04
CA PHE A 321 -1.35 -3.60 -11.80
C PHE A 321 0.13 -4.02 -11.75
N PRO A 322 0.74 -4.59 -12.81
CA PRO A 322 2.17 -4.83 -12.84
C PRO A 322 3.01 -3.55 -12.70
N ILE A 323 2.61 -2.45 -13.35
CA ILE A 323 3.29 -1.15 -13.25
C ILE A 323 3.28 -0.69 -11.79
N ARG A 324 2.11 -0.67 -11.16
CA ARG A 324 1.91 -0.29 -9.76
C ARG A 324 2.76 -1.10 -8.78
N ASN A 325 2.96 -2.40 -9.04
CA ASN A 325 3.64 -3.28 -8.10
C ASN A 325 5.08 -2.86 -7.80
N ARG A 326 5.77 -2.17 -8.71
CA ARG A 326 7.11 -1.64 -8.45
C ARG A 326 7.11 -0.56 -7.37
N THR A 327 6.01 0.17 -7.24
CA THR A 327 5.82 1.19 -6.20
C THR A 327 5.53 0.54 -4.84
N ILE A 328 4.82 -0.60 -4.82
CA ILE A 328 4.61 -1.38 -3.58
C ILE A 328 5.94 -1.85 -3.01
N SER A 329 6.76 -2.54 -3.82
CA SER A 329 8.07 -3.01 -3.37
C SER A 329 9.04 -1.84 -3.14
N GLY A 330 8.95 -0.79 -3.95
CA GLY A 330 9.84 0.38 -3.87
C GLY A 330 9.70 1.21 -2.60
N LEU A 331 8.50 1.23 -2.01
CA LEU A 331 8.24 1.88 -0.72
C LEU A 331 8.76 1.09 0.49
N ALA A 332 9.02 -0.20 0.33
CA ALA A 332 9.28 -1.10 1.43
C ALA A 332 10.76 -1.49 1.55
N LEU A 333 11.18 -1.83 2.77
CA LEU A 333 12.48 -2.45 3.04
C LEU A 333 12.54 -3.91 2.57
N GLY A 334 11.37 -4.57 2.56
CA GLY A 334 11.21 -5.93 2.10
C GLY A 334 9.77 -6.28 1.76
N VAL A 335 9.56 -7.44 1.17
CA VAL A 335 8.27 -7.93 0.71
C VAL A 335 7.99 -9.32 1.25
N VAL A 336 6.86 -9.50 1.93
CA VAL A 336 6.35 -10.81 2.37
C VAL A 336 5.33 -11.34 1.37
N ILE A 337 5.58 -12.54 0.87
CA ILE A 337 4.64 -13.31 0.05
C ILE A 337 3.95 -14.34 0.95
N VAL A 338 2.65 -14.12 1.21
CA VAL A 338 1.89 -15.01 2.12
C VAL A 338 1.39 -16.27 1.40
N GLU A 339 0.70 -16.08 0.27
CA GLU A 339 0.22 -17.18 -0.58
C GLU A 339 0.26 -16.73 -2.04
N ALA A 340 0.79 -17.57 -2.92
CA ALA A 340 0.86 -17.32 -4.35
C ALA A 340 0.94 -18.64 -5.12
N ALA A 341 0.03 -18.85 -6.08
CA ALA A 341 0.18 -19.88 -7.09
C ALA A 341 1.36 -19.58 -8.04
N GLU A 342 1.78 -20.59 -8.81
CA GLU A 342 2.90 -20.52 -9.77
C GLU A 342 2.86 -19.31 -10.71
N TYR A 343 1.68 -18.95 -11.23
CA TYR A 343 1.49 -17.83 -12.15
C TYR A 343 0.83 -16.61 -11.48
N SER A 344 1.07 -16.42 -10.18
CA SER A 344 0.50 -15.30 -9.43
C SER A 344 1.23 -13.98 -9.73
N GLY A 345 0.47 -12.90 -9.90
CA GLY A 345 1.02 -11.55 -10.01
C GLY A 345 1.81 -11.09 -8.77
N SER A 346 1.61 -11.72 -7.61
CA SER A 346 2.41 -11.44 -6.39
C SER A 346 3.88 -11.83 -6.56
N LEU A 347 4.19 -12.81 -7.40
CA LEU A 347 5.57 -13.21 -7.70
C LEU A 347 6.29 -12.17 -8.56
N ILE A 348 5.56 -11.37 -9.33
CA ILE A 348 6.12 -10.19 -10.02
C ILE A 348 6.62 -9.20 -8.98
N THR A 349 5.86 -8.94 -7.91
CA THR A 349 6.28 -8.05 -6.81
C THR A 349 7.53 -8.60 -6.10
N ALA A 350 7.60 -9.91 -5.85
CA ALA A 350 8.79 -10.53 -5.25
C ALA A 350 10.03 -10.35 -6.15
N ARG A 351 9.89 -10.54 -7.45
CA ARG A 351 10.97 -10.31 -8.42
C ARG A 351 11.41 -8.84 -8.43
N LEU A 352 10.45 -7.91 -8.48
CA LEU A 352 10.74 -6.46 -8.47
C LEU A 352 11.45 -6.04 -7.17
N ALA A 353 11.09 -6.65 -6.04
CA ALA A 353 11.78 -6.44 -4.76
C ALA A 353 13.27 -6.80 -4.85
N LEU A 354 13.60 -7.97 -5.40
CA LEU A 354 14.99 -8.38 -5.61
C LEU A 354 15.73 -7.42 -6.56
N GLU A 355 15.11 -7.03 -7.67
CA GLU A 355 15.68 -6.06 -8.61
C GLU A 355 15.93 -4.68 -7.98
N GLN A 356 15.18 -4.35 -6.92
CA GLN A 356 15.29 -3.12 -6.14
C GLN A 356 16.16 -3.25 -4.88
N ASN A 357 16.86 -4.38 -4.71
CA ASN A 357 17.65 -4.70 -3.51
C ASN A 357 16.83 -4.61 -2.21
N ARG A 358 15.63 -5.21 -2.23
CA ARG A 358 14.76 -5.36 -1.06
C ARG A 358 14.75 -6.81 -0.61
N GLU A 359 14.60 -7.00 0.71
CA GLU A 359 14.49 -8.34 1.28
C GLU A 359 13.22 -9.04 0.79
N VAL A 360 13.30 -10.34 0.53
CA VAL A 360 12.14 -11.16 0.16
C VAL A 360 11.91 -12.21 1.22
N PHE A 361 10.69 -12.21 1.73
CA PHE A 361 10.20 -13.10 2.76
C PHE A 361 9.05 -13.94 2.21
N ALA A 362 8.92 -15.16 2.72
CA ALA A 362 7.88 -16.06 2.30
C ALA A 362 7.32 -16.85 3.47
N VAL A 363 6.00 -16.91 3.55
CA VAL A 363 5.29 -17.74 4.54
C VAL A 363 5.27 -19.18 4.03
N PRO A 364 5.75 -20.17 4.80
CA PRO A 364 5.74 -21.55 4.37
C PRO A 364 4.30 -22.07 4.31
N GLY A 365 4.03 -22.98 3.37
CA GLY A 365 2.71 -23.58 3.23
C GLY A 365 2.77 -25.04 2.85
N ASN A 366 1.63 -25.74 2.97
CA ASN A 366 1.54 -27.16 2.61
C ASN A 366 1.95 -27.39 1.15
N ILE A 367 2.87 -28.33 0.90
CA ILE A 367 3.37 -28.68 -0.44
C ILE A 367 2.27 -29.19 -1.39
N THR A 368 1.14 -29.67 -0.85
CA THR A 368 -0.01 -30.11 -1.65
C THR A 368 -0.94 -28.97 -2.06
N SER A 369 -0.81 -27.79 -1.44
CA SER A 369 -1.61 -26.62 -1.77
C SER A 369 -0.98 -25.85 -2.93
N ALA A 370 -1.74 -25.65 -4.00
CA ALA A 370 -1.31 -24.86 -5.15
C ALA A 370 -0.97 -23.40 -4.77
N GLN A 371 -1.61 -22.84 -3.73
CA GLN A 371 -1.33 -21.49 -3.26
C GLN A 371 -0.02 -21.36 -2.47
N SER A 372 0.55 -22.48 -2.02
CA SER A 372 1.84 -22.49 -1.32
C SER A 372 3.02 -22.61 -2.27
N PHE A 373 2.79 -22.84 -3.57
CA PHE A 373 3.86 -23.06 -4.55
C PHE A 373 4.84 -21.89 -4.57
N GLY A 374 4.34 -20.67 -4.73
CA GLY A 374 5.13 -19.46 -4.85
C GLY A 374 6.01 -19.21 -3.62
N PRO A 375 5.44 -19.10 -2.40
CA PRO A 375 6.24 -18.94 -1.18
C PRO A 375 7.28 -20.05 -1.00
N ASN A 376 6.90 -21.32 -1.14
CA ASN A 376 7.84 -22.44 -0.99
C ASN A 376 8.95 -22.42 -2.05
N HIS A 377 8.65 -22.00 -3.27
CA HIS A 377 9.64 -21.84 -4.33
C HIS A 377 10.61 -20.70 -4.04
N LEU A 378 10.12 -19.56 -3.54
CA LEU A 378 10.97 -18.44 -3.13
C LEU A 378 11.90 -18.84 -1.97
N ILE A 379 11.41 -19.61 -1.00
CA ILE A 379 12.25 -20.14 0.10
C ILE A 379 13.39 -20.99 -0.46
N LYS A 380 13.11 -21.85 -1.45
CA LYS A 380 14.16 -22.64 -2.13
C LYS A 380 15.17 -21.78 -2.88
N GLN A 381 14.77 -20.58 -3.32
CA GLN A 381 15.64 -19.62 -3.99
C GLN A 381 16.41 -18.72 -3.01
N GLY A 382 16.23 -18.89 -1.70
CA GLY A 382 16.93 -18.13 -0.67
C GLY A 382 16.12 -17.01 -0.01
N ALA A 383 14.81 -16.89 -0.32
CA ALA A 383 13.94 -16.01 0.47
C ALA A 383 13.87 -16.49 1.92
N LYS A 384 13.87 -15.56 2.87
CA LYS A 384 13.76 -15.87 4.29
C LYS A 384 12.37 -16.46 4.59
N LEU A 385 12.34 -17.63 5.22
CA LEU A 385 11.12 -18.23 5.74
C LEU A 385 10.63 -17.39 6.92
N VAL A 386 9.33 -17.06 6.93
CA VAL A 386 8.69 -16.28 7.99
C VAL A 386 7.51 -17.06 8.57
N ASP A 387 7.55 -17.33 9.86
CA ASP A 387 6.41 -17.82 10.62
C ASP A 387 5.93 -16.83 11.69
N GLN A 388 6.81 -15.93 12.15
CA GLN A 388 6.51 -14.83 13.08
C GLN A 388 7.12 -13.50 12.64
N TRP A 389 6.63 -12.41 13.21
CA TRP A 389 7.10 -11.06 12.90
C TRP A 389 8.60 -10.85 13.18
N ILE A 390 9.19 -11.62 14.11
CA ILE A 390 10.60 -11.47 14.50
C ILE A 390 11.55 -11.83 13.35
N ASP A 391 11.19 -12.84 12.55
CA ASP A 391 11.99 -13.28 11.40
C ASP A 391 12.16 -12.16 10.37
N VAL A 392 11.17 -11.26 10.28
CA VAL A 392 11.22 -10.10 9.39
C VAL A 392 12.13 -9.01 9.98
N ILE A 393 11.95 -8.69 11.27
CA ILE A 393 12.68 -7.61 11.91
C ILE A 393 14.17 -7.94 12.03
N GLU A 394 14.53 -9.21 12.26
CA GLU A 394 15.92 -9.64 12.41
C GLU A 394 16.77 -9.36 11.16
N GLU A 395 16.19 -9.46 9.96
CA GLU A 395 16.87 -9.22 8.69
C GLU A 395 17.08 -7.72 8.39
N PHE A 396 16.39 -6.82 9.11
CA PHE A 396 16.55 -5.39 8.88
C PHE A 396 17.84 -4.81 9.50
N PRO A 397 18.38 -3.71 8.94
CA PRO A 397 19.57 -3.05 9.48
C PRO A 397 19.40 -2.68 10.96
N ALA A 398 20.47 -2.75 11.74
CA ALA A 398 20.43 -2.48 13.18
C ALA A 398 19.82 -1.11 13.53
N SER A 399 20.08 -0.08 12.72
CA SER A 399 19.50 1.26 12.87
C SER A 399 17.98 1.29 12.75
N VAL A 400 17.40 0.41 11.94
CA VAL A 400 15.96 0.25 11.77
C VAL A 400 15.39 -0.56 12.94
N ARG A 401 16.03 -1.67 13.31
CA ARG A 401 15.57 -2.54 14.41
C ARG A 401 15.39 -1.80 15.73
N VAL A 402 16.33 -0.91 16.07
CA VAL A 402 16.27 -0.08 17.30
C VAL A 402 15.04 0.85 17.31
N GLN A 403 14.54 1.27 16.16
CA GLN A 403 13.38 2.15 16.07
C GLN A 403 12.03 1.40 16.09
N LEU A 404 12.04 0.14 15.63
CA LEU A 404 10.86 -0.72 15.55
C LEU A 404 10.61 -1.49 16.85
N LEU A 405 11.68 -1.85 17.55
CA LEU A 405 11.59 -2.44 18.87
C LEU A 405 11.38 -1.30 19.89
N PRO A 406 10.43 -1.41 20.83
CA PRO A 406 10.34 -0.44 21.90
C PRO A 406 11.67 -0.43 22.69
N PRO A 407 12.16 0.74 23.15
CA PRO A 407 13.20 0.75 24.18
C PRO A 407 12.66 -0.03 25.38
N ALA A 408 13.50 -0.89 25.95
CA ALA A 408 13.17 -1.85 27.02
C ALA A 408 12.65 -1.22 28.33
N GLU A 409 12.33 0.08 28.34
CA GLU A 409 11.95 0.87 29.52
C GLU A 409 10.44 1.17 29.60
N ALA A 410 9.62 0.69 28.65
CA ALA A 410 8.15 0.78 28.75
C ALA A 410 7.49 -0.51 29.27
N SER A 411 8.29 -1.42 29.83
CA SER A 411 7.81 -2.60 30.55
C SER A 411 8.29 -2.56 32.01
N GLU A 412 8.05 -1.45 32.70
CA GLU A 412 7.89 -1.47 34.16
C GLU A 412 6.45 -1.86 34.49
N GLU A 413 6.17 -3.13 34.23
CA GLU A 413 5.33 -4.05 34.99
C GLU A 413 5.39 -5.36 34.21
N GLY A 414 6.18 -6.29 34.73
CA GLY A 414 6.44 -7.56 34.08
C GLY A 414 5.15 -8.34 33.86
N VAL A 415 4.75 -8.47 32.60
CA VAL A 415 3.93 -9.58 32.14
C VAL A 415 4.77 -10.32 31.10
N PRO A 416 5.26 -11.53 31.39
CA PRO A 416 6.02 -12.31 30.43
C PRO A 416 5.15 -12.59 29.20
N ALA A 417 5.75 -12.54 28.01
CA ALA A 417 5.13 -12.78 26.70
C ALA A 417 4.62 -14.22 26.47
N SER A 418 4.40 -14.98 27.55
CA SER A 418 3.63 -16.22 27.58
C SER A 418 2.21 -16.02 28.14
N GLU A 419 1.84 -14.81 28.59
CA GLU A 419 0.64 -14.61 29.40
C GLU A 419 -0.57 -13.96 28.73
N THR A 420 -0.51 -13.37 27.54
CA THR A 420 -1.74 -12.84 26.90
C THR A 420 -2.65 -13.93 26.32
N ALA A 421 -2.09 -15.08 25.94
CA ALA A 421 -2.87 -16.31 25.76
C ALA A 421 -3.23 -16.97 27.11
N SER A 422 -2.47 -16.72 28.18
CA SER A 422 -2.66 -17.32 29.51
C SER A 422 -3.71 -16.60 30.36
N LEU A 423 -3.87 -15.28 30.24
CA LEU A 423 -4.80 -14.50 31.06
C LEU A 423 -6.28 -14.76 30.70
N PHE A 424 -6.56 -15.15 29.46
CA PHE A 424 -7.89 -15.64 29.03
C PHE A 424 -8.02 -17.17 29.05
N ALA A 425 -6.92 -17.93 28.93
CA ALA A 425 -6.94 -19.38 29.18
C ALA A 425 -7.12 -19.71 30.68
N GLN A 426 -6.80 -18.78 31.59
CA GLN A 426 -7.00 -18.92 33.03
C GLN A 426 -8.46 -18.78 33.48
N SER A 427 -9.38 -18.36 32.61
CA SER A 427 -10.82 -18.23 32.92
C SER A 427 -11.70 -19.32 32.30
N LEU A 428 -11.10 -20.31 31.62
CA LEU A 428 -11.82 -21.46 31.08
C LEU A 428 -12.01 -22.54 32.15
N THR A 429 -13.20 -23.14 32.19
CA THR A 429 -13.42 -24.33 33.01
C THR A 429 -12.54 -25.50 32.51
N PRO A 430 -12.23 -26.49 33.35
CA PRO A 430 -11.44 -27.66 32.94
C PRO A 430 -12.03 -28.35 31.68
N GLU A 431 -13.35 -28.38 31.58
CA GLU A 431 -14.11 -28.93 30.45
C GLU A 431 -13.91 -28.10 29.17
N GLN A 432 -14.02 -26.77 29.28
CA GLN A 432 -13.77 -25.84 28.18
C GLN A 432 -12.34 -25.94 27.66
N LYS A 433 -11.36 -26.06 28.56
CA LYS A 433 -9.95 -26.21 28.17
C LYS A 433 -9.73 -27.48 27.35
N THR A 434 -10.32 -28.60 27.77
CA THR A 434 -10.17 -29.89 27.09
C THR A 434 -10.79 -29.85 25.68
N VAL A 435 -11.98 -29.27 25.53
CA VAL A 435 -12.65 -29.12 24.23
C VAL A 435 -11.91 -28.11 23.33
N PHE A 436 -11.36 -27.05 23.92
CA PHE A 436 -10.62 -26.02 23.20
C PHE A 436 -9.25 -26.51 22.69
N GLU A 437 -8.58 -27.39 23.44
CA GLU A 437 -7.33 -28.05 23.03
C GLU A 437 -7.54 -29.09 21.93
N ALA A 438 -8.72 -29.71 21.85
CA ALA A 438 -9.10 -30.62 20.76
C ALA A 438 -9.33 -29.90 19.42
N LEU A 439 -9.46 -28.57 19.43
CA LEU A 439 -9.69 -27.75 18.24
C LEU A 439 -8.40 -27.12 17.72
N ARG A 440 -8.21 -27.19 16.41
CA ARG A 440 -7.10 -26.56 15.71
C ARG A 440 -7.51 -25.21 15.12
N ALA A 441 -6.54 -24.31 14.99
CA ALA A 441 -6.75 -22.97 14.43
C ALA A 441 -6.67 -22.95 12.89
N ASP A 442 -6.06 -23.96 12.32
CA ASP A 442 -5.71 -24.13 10.90
C ASP A 442 -6.56 -25.19 10.19
N GLU A 443 -7.32 -26.00 10.94
CA GLU A 443 -8.11 -27.12 10.42
C GLU A 443 -9.54 -27.10 10.98
N ALA A 444 -10.53 -27.30 10.11
CA ALA A 444 -11.93 -27.41 10.50
C ALA A 444 -12.21 -28.85 10.96
N VAL A 445 -12.58 -29.03 12.23
CA VAL A 445 -12.82 -30.34 12.83
C VAL A 445 -14.32 -30.61 12.92
N PHE A 446 -14.75 -31.79 12.47
CA PHE A 446 -16.16 -32.20 12.54
C PHE A 446 -16.57 -32.53 13.98
N VAL A 447 -17.81 -32.19 14.34
CA VAL A 447 -18.31 -32.31 15.73
C VAL A 447 -18.19 -33.72 16.32
N ASP A 448 -18.41 -34.77 15.52
CA ASP A 448 -18.31 -36.15 16.00
C ASP A 448 -16.86 -36.55 16.29
N SER A 449 -15.89 -35.99 15.55
CA SER A 449 -14.46 -36.18 15.81
C SER A 449 -14.01 -35.50 17.11
N ILE A 450 -14.62 -34.36 17.46
CA ILE A 450 -14.39 -33.67 18.73
C ILE A 450 -14.98 -34.52 19.87
N CYS A 451 -16.21 -35.03 19.71
CA CYS A 451 -16.84 -35.89 20.70
C CYS A 451 -16.08 -37.20 20.91
N GLY A 452 -15.41 -37.73 19.88
CA GLY A 452 -14.59 -38.94 19.98
C GLY A 452 -13.17 -38.73 20.55
N SER A 453 -12.64 -37.51 20.51
CA SER A 453 -11.29 -37.19 21.01
C SER A 453 -11.27 -36.71 22.46
N VAL A 454 -12.41 -36.25 22.97
CA VAL A 454 -12.55 -35.71 24.33
C VAL A 454 -13.28 -36.70 25.23
N ALA A 455 -12.77 -36.94 26.44
CA ALA A 455 -13.39 -37.82 27.43
C ALA A 455 -14.58 -37.14 28.16
N LEU A 456 -15.53 -36.57 27.41
CA LEU A 456 -16.74 -35.92 27.93
C LEU A 456 -18.00 -36.46 27.23
N PRO A 457 -19.15 -36.53 27.92
CA PRO A 457 -20.41 -36.89 27.28
C PRO A 457 -20.77 -35.92 26.15
N GLN A 458 -21.28 -36.45 25.03
CA GLN A 458 -21.63 -35.65 23.83
C GLN A 458 -22.52 -34.42 24.12
N PRO A 459 -23.55 -34.47 25.00
CA PRO A 459 -24.32 -33.28 25.33
C PRO A 459 -23.49 -32.17 26.00
N ARG A 460 -22.47 -32.55 26.76
CA ARG A 460 -21.58 -31.61 27.44
C ARG A 460 -20.63 -30.95 26.46
N VAL A 461 -20.04 -31.71 25.54
CA VAL A 461 -19.19 -31.18 24.47
C VAL A 461 -19.93 -30.14 23.62
N LEU A 462 -21.18 -30.41 23.23
CA LEU A 462 -21.99 -29.48 22.44
C LEU A 462 -22.30 -28.18 23.21
N ALA A 463 -22.63 -28.27 24.50
CA ALA A 463 -22.86 -27.10 25.34
C ALA A 463 -21.59 -26.25 25.48
N THR A 464 -20.45 -26.90 25.72
CA THR A 464 -19.14 -26.25 25.82
C THR A 464 -18.72 -25.57 24.50
N LEU A 465 -18.97 -26.20 23.35
CA LEU A 465 -18.71 -25.58 22.03
C LEU A 465 -19.56 -24.32 21.81
N LEU A 466 -20.83 -24.34 22.23
CA LEU A 466 -21.70 -23.17 22.14
C LEU A 466 -21.21 -22.03 23.05
N GLU A 467 -20.81 -22.34 24.28
CA GLU A 467 -20.22 -21.35 25.21
C GLU A 467 -18.93 -20.74 24.64
N LEU A 468 -18.04 -21.56 24.08
CA LEU A 468 -16.81 -21.11 23.44
C LEU A 468 -17.09 -20.27 22.18
N GLU A 469 -18.14 -20.57 21.42
CA GLU A 469 -18.58 -19.76 20.29
C GLU A 469 -19.18 -18.41 20.73
N MET A 470 -20.00 -18.40 21.79
CA MET A 470 -20.54 -17.18 22.39
C MET A 470 -19.42 -16.27 22.92
N ASN A 471 -18.36 -16.85 23.47
CA ASN A 471 -17.17 -16.15 23.92
C ASN A 471 -16.23 -15.76 22.76
N GLY A 472 -16.57 -16.11 21.51
CA GLY A 472 -15.81 -15.76 20.31
C GLY A 472 -14.49 -16.52 20.13
N LEU A 473 -14.25 -17.57 20.93
CA LEU A 473 -13.02 -18.37 20.91
C LEU A 473 -13.05 -19.47 19.83
N VAL A 474 -14.24 -19.89 19.42
CA VAL A 474 -14.46 -20.91 18.39
C VAL A 474 -15.48 -20.36 17.39
N ARG A 475 -15.39 -20.79 16.13
CA ARG A 475 -16.36 -20.45 15.08
C ARG A 475 -16.96 -21.70 14.46
N GLN A 476 -18.28 -21.77 14.38
CA GLN A 476 -18.95 -22.80 13.59
C GLN A 476 -18.89 -22.47 12.09
N LEU A 477 -18.50 -23.48 11.30
CA LEU A 477 -18.52 -23.49 9.84
C LEU A 477 -19.68 -24.37 9.34
N PRO A 478 -20.10 -24.22 8.07
CA PRO A 478 -21.14 -25.06 7.47
C PRO A 478 -20.83 -26.56 7.62
N GLY A 479 -21.87 -27.36 7.86
CA GLY A 479 -21.73 -28.80 8.06
C GLY A 479 -21.33 -29.23 9.47
N LYS A 480 -21.59 -28.40 10.50
CA LYS A 480 -21.23 -28.68 11.91
C LYS A 480 -19.73 -28.91 12.12
N ASN A 481 -18.90 -28.16 11.38
CA ASN A 481 -17.46 -28.12 11.59
C ASN A 481 -17.11 -26.94 12.49
N PHE A 482 -16.09 -27.08 13.32
CA PHE A 482 -15.63 -26.04 14.24
C PHE A 482 -14.15 -25.76 14.02
N ILE A 483 -13.76 -24.49 14.15
CA ILE A 483 -12.37 -24.04 14.08
C ILE A 483 -12.07 -23.10 15.24
N ARG A 484 -10.87 -23.19 15.80
CA ARG A 484 -10.40 -22.27 16.85
C ARG A 484 -10.09 -20.91 16.24
N LYS A 485 -10.54 -19.83 16.90
CA LYS A 485 -10.20 -18.45 16.55
C LYS A 485 -8.90 -18.06 17.27
N LEU A 486 -7.94 -17.50 16.53
CA LEU A 486 -6.67 -16.98 17.09
C LEU A 486 -6.85 -15.58 17.67
#